data_AF-A0A553A3W7-F1
#
_entry.id   AF-A0A553A3W7-F1
#
_cell.length_a   1.000
_cell.length_b   1.000
_cell.length_c   1.000
_cell.angle_alpha   90.00
_cell.angle_beta   90.00
_cell.angle_gamma   90.00
#
_symmetry.space_group_name_H-M   'P 1'
#
loop_
_entity.id
_entity.type
_entity.pdbx_description
1 polymer ?
#
loop_
_entity_poly.entity_id
_entity_poly.type
_entity_poly.pdbx_seq_one_letter_code
_entity_poly.pdbx_strand_id
1 'polypeptide(L)'
;MGSDLYDRVAAAVQPGDEIETIANKQINRIAAVDREGVYVETDRSKRLGTGPQYVPGWMIVRAWDHLRRTGELSQPYLLSELNVKRSAFVCALLALFPDVVVRSHRPVVLELLRTSDSQTLRVW
;
A
#
# COMPACT_ATOMS: atom_id res chain seq x y z
N MET A 1 -6.35 9.90 7.23
CA MET A 1 -6.02 8.55 7.75
C MET A 1 -6.25 8.55 9.26
N GLY A 2 -6.85 7.49 9.81
CA GLY A 2 -6.93 7.33 11.27
C GLY A 2 -5.52 7.14 11.87
N SER A 3 -5.36 7.37 13.18
CA SER A 3 -4.05 7.31 13.84
C SER A 3 -3.34 5.98 13.63
N ASP A 4 -4.01 4.85 13.85
CA ASP A 4 -3.43 3.51 13.67
C ASP A 4 -2.81 3.29 12.27
N LEU A 5 -3.57 3.60 11.21
CA LEU A 5 -3.06 3.46 9.84
C LEU A 5 -1.95 4.49 9.53
N TYR A 6 -2.06 5.72 10.06
CA TYR A 6 -1.01 6.72 9.89
C TYR A 6 0.29 6.26 10.53
N ASP A 7 0.25 5.81 11.78
CA ASP A 7 1.42 5.34 12.54
C ASP A 7 2.07 4.15 11.80
N ARG A 8 1.25 3.28 11.20
CA ARG A 8 1.73 2.17 10.39
C ARG A 8 2.43 2.60 9.10
N VAL A 9 1.86 3.57 8.38
CA VAL A 9 2.50 4.14 7.19
C VAL A 9 3.82 4.84 7.58
N ALA A 10 3.81 5.63 8.65
CA ALA A 10 4.99 6.33 9.15
C ALA A 10 6.10 5.39 9.67
N ALA A 11 5.73 4.21 10.17
CA ALA A 11 6.68 3.17 10.53
C ALA A 11 7.23 2.41 9.30
N ALA A 12 6.46 2.32 8.22
CA ALA A 12 6.86 1.62 7.00
C ALA A 12 7.77 2.47 6.11
N VAL A 13 7.58 3.79 6.08
CA VAL A 13 8.33 4.70 5.19
C VAL A 13 8.58 6.09 5.77
N GLN A 14 9.67 6.69 5.34
CA GLN A 14 10.09 8.06 5.67
C GLN A 14 10.38 8.88 4.40
N PRO A 15 10.36 10.23 4.49
CA PRO A 15 10.82 11.08 3.39
C PRO A 15 12.22 10.69 2.90
N GLY A 16 12.38 10.52 1.59
CA GLY A 16 13.61 10.07 0.94
C GLY A 16 13.56 8.62 0.47
N ASP A 17 12.75 7.78 1.12
CA ASP A 17 12.61 6.35 0.78
C ASP A 17 12.07 6.15 -0.64
N GLU A 18 12.49 5.05 -1.26
CA GLU A 18 12.05 4.64 -2.59
C GLU A 18 11.18 3.38 -2.49
N ILE A 19 9.99 3.44 -3.09
CA ILE A 19 9.10 2.29 -3.24
C ILE A 19 8.96 1.95 -4.73
N GLU A 20 9.32 0.74 -5.09
CA GLU A 20 9.03 0.18 -6.41
C GLU A 20 7.59 -0.33 -6.50
N THR A 21 6.87 0.01 -7.57
CA THR A 21 5.60 -0.66 -7.87
C THR A 21 5.83 -2.16 -8.15
N ILE A 22 4.90 -3.00 -7.71
CA ILE A 22 5.07 -4.45 -7.70
C ILE A 22 5.19 -5.07 -9.11
N ALA A 23 4.35 -4.64 -10.06
CA ALA A 23 4.24 -5.28 -11.38
C ALA A 23 5.33 -4.89 -12.39
N ASN A 24 5.74 -3.61 -12.37
CA ASN A 24 6.59 -2.98 -13.39
C ASN A 24 7.77 -2.21 -12.81
N LYS A 25 7.99 -2.28 -11.48
CA LYS A 25 9.18 -1.73 -10.80
C LYS A 25 9.42 -0.24 -11.04
N GLN A 26 8.36 0.54 -11.20
CA GLN A 26 8.45 1.99 -11.27
C GLN A 26 8.76 2.55 -9.90
N ILE A 27 9.81 3.36 -9.79
CA ILE A 27 10.24 3.97 -8.54
C ILE A 27 9.32 5.15 -8.18
N ASN A 28 8.90 5.18 -6.91
CA ASN A 28 8.18 6.29 -6.28
C ASN A 28 8.97 6.70 -5.04
N ARG A 29 9.54 7.92 -5.04
CA ARG A 29 10.24 8.46 -3.89
C ARG A 29 9.26 9.17 -2.96
N ILE A 30 9.29 8.85 -1.68
CA ILE A 30 8.47 9.52 -0.67
C ILE A 30 9.02 10.93 -0.45
N ALA A 31 8.20 11.94 -0.71
CA ALA A 31 8.55 13.34 -0.46
C ALA A 31 8.06 13.80 0.91
N ALA A 32 6.86 13.37 1.32
CA ALA A 32 6.28 13.66 2.61
C ALA A 32 5.16 12.67 2.95
N VAL A 33 4.92 12.47 4.24
CA VAL A 33 3.81 11.68 4.78
C VAL A 33 3.15 12.49 5.89
N ASP A 34 1.84 12.66 5.81
CA ASP A 34 1.03 13.28 6.85
C ASP A 34 -0.27 12.49 7.07
N ARG A 35 -1.17 13.02 7.90
CA ARG A 35 -2.45 12.34 8.18
C ARG A 35 -3.43 12.42 7.00
N GLU A 36 -3.27 13.39 6.11
CA GLU A 36 -4.15 13.58 4.97
C GLU A 36 -3.77 12.68 3.80
N GLY A 37 -2.49 12.37 3.61
CA GLY A 37 -2.02 11.49 2.55
C GLY A 37 -0.50 11.34 2.46
N VAL A 38 -0.04 10.97 1.28
CA VAL A 38 1.39 10.75 0.97
C VAL A 38 1.75 11.50 -0.31
N TYR A 39 2.85 12.23 -0.30
CA TYR A 39 3.41 12.87 -1.47
C TYR A 39 4.51 12.01 -2.06
N VAL A 40 4.40 11.68 -3.35
CA VAL A 40 5.35 10.81 -4.06
C VAL A 40 5.90 11.45 -5.32
N GLU A 41 7.22 11.53 -5.42
CA GLU A 41 7.89 11.88 -6.65
C GLU A 41 8.12 10.64 -7.51
N THR A 42 7.78 10.73 -8.79
CA THR A 42 8.00 9.68 -9.79
C THR A 42 8.99 10.18 -10.84
N ASP A 43 9.64 9.29 -11.57
CA ASP A 43 10.48 9.69 -12.70
C ASP A 43 9.74 10.56 -13.72
N ARG A 44 8.44 10.32 -13.89
CA ARG A 44 7.59 11.13 -14.76
C ARG A 44 7.41 12.54 -14.20
N SER A 45 7.01 12.68 -12.95
CA SER A 45 6.75 13.99 -12.34
C SER A 45 8.03 14.81 -12.19
N LYS A 46 9.16 14.15 -11.91
CA LYS A 46 10.50 14.74 -11.89
C LYS A 46 10.89 15.27 -13.27
N ARG A 47 10.75 14.45 -14.33
CA ARG A 47 11.03 14.87 -15.72
C ARG A 47 10.15 16.02 -16.18
N LEU A 48 8.88 16.05 -15.75
CA LEU A 48 7.93 17.09 -16.13
C LEU A 48 8.00 18.35 -15.25
N GLY A 49 8.83 18.35 -14.19
CA GLY A 49 8.94 19.48 -13.26
C GLY A 49 7.64 19.78 -12.50
N THR A 50 6.71 18.82 -12.39
CA THR A 50 5.41 19.04 -11.73
C THR A 50 5.46 18.86 -10.22
N GLY A 51 6.63 18.53 -9.67
CA GLY A 51 6.81 18.20 -8.27
C GLY A 51 6.16 16.88 -7.84
N PRO A 52 6.24 16.54 -6.54
CA PRO A 52 5.63 15.35 -5.97
C PRO A 52 4.11 15.29 -6.21
N GLN A 53 3.62 14.09 -6.48
CA GLN A 53 2.22 13.79 -6.71
C GLN A 53 1.55 13.40 -5.39
N TYR A 54 0.40 14.01 -5.11
CA TYR A 54 -0.36 13.69 -3.90
C TYR A 54 -1.18 12.40 -4.07
N VAL A 55 -1.07 11.49 -3.10
CA VAL A 55 -1.90 10.30 -2.93
C VAL A 55 -2.77 10.54 -1.70
N PRO A 56 -4.06 10.88 -1.88
CA PRO A 56 -4.96 11.14 -0.77
C PRO A 56 -5.08 9.93 0.15
N GLY A 57 -5.04 10.16 1.44
CA GLY A 57 -5.07 9.14 2.48
C GLY A 57 -6.35 8.30 2.49
N TRP A 58 -7.47 8.81 1.94
CA TRP A 58 -8.67 8.00 1.76
C TRP A 58 -8.43 6.78 0.85
N MET A 59 -7.52 6.88 -0.12
CA MET A 59 -7.17 5.77 -1.01
C MET A 59 -6.50 4.64 -0.23
N ILE A 60 -5.59 5.01 0.69
CA ILE A 60 -4.87 4.08 1.56
C ILE A 60 -5.84 3.46 2.56
N VAL A 61 -6.71 4.28 3.19
CA VAL A 61 -7.78 3.81 4.09
C VAL A 61 -8.67 2.80 3.38
N ARG A 62 -9.22 3.12 2.21
CA ARG A 62 -10.11 2.20 1.49
C ARG A 62 -9.44 0.88 1.11
N ALA A 63 -8.18 0.95 0.66
CA ALA A 63 -7.41 -0.24 0.32
C ALA A 63 -7.15 -1.11 1.55
N TRP A 64 -6.71 -0.49 2.65
CA TRP A 64 -6.44 -1.17 3.91
C TRP A 64 -7.69 -1.79 4.52
N ASP A 65 -8.79 -1.05 4.58
CA ASP A 65 -10.07 -1.52 5.10
C ASP A 65 -10.65 -2.66 4.26
N HIS A 66 -10.44 -2.67 2.94
CA HIS A 66 -10.81 -3.81 2.12
C HIS A 66 -9.95 -5.02 2.45
N LEU A 67 -8.62 -4.88 2.41
CA LEU A 67 -7.68 -5.96 2.69
C LEU A 67 -7.90 -6.60 4.07
N ARG A 68 -8.19 -5.80 5.09
CA ARG A 68 -8.54 -6.30 6.43
C ARG A 68 -9.84 -7.09 6.49
N ARG A 69 -10.86 -6.67 5.74
CA ARG A 69 -12.17 -7.32 5.77
C ARG A 69 -12.21 -8.63 4.99
N THR A 70 -11.53 -8.68 3.85
CA THR A 70 -11.58 -9.82 2.93
C THR A 70 -10.40 -10.77 3.11
N GLY A 71 -9.27 -10.27 3.61
CA GLY A 71 -7.99 -10.97 3.64
C GLY A 71 -7.21 -10.89 2.33
N GLU A 72 -7.80 -10.36 1.25
CA GLU A 72 -7.18 -10.26 -0.06
C GLU A 72 -7.51 -8.94 -0.76
N LEU A 73 -6.58 -8.38 -1.53
CA LEU A 73 -6.79 -7.18 -2.31
C LEU A 73 -6.07 -7.26 -3.67
N SER A 74 -6.81 -7.13 -4.77
CA SER A 74 -6.21 -7.05 -6.11
C SER A 74 -6.14 -5.61 -6.63
N GLN A 75 -5.08 -5.28 -7.36
CA GLN A 75 -4.91 -3.95 -7.97
C GLN A 75 -6.02 -3.62 -8.99
N PRO A 76 -6.50 -4.54 -9.86
CA PRO A 76 -7.63 -4.27 -10.75
C PRO A 76 -8.90 -3.91 -9.98
N TYR A 77 -9.18 -4.59 -8.87
CA TYR A 77 -10.34 -4.29 -8.02
C TYR A 77 -10.24 -2.89 -7.39
N LEU A 78 -9.06 -2.51 -6.88
CA LEU A 78 -8.83 -1.15 -6.39
C LEU A 78 -9.13 -0.09 -7.46
N LEU A 79 -8.65 -0.31 -8.68
CA LEU A 79 -8.77 0.65 -9.76
C LEU A 79 -10.21 0.79 -10.27
N SER A 80 -10.87 -0.34 -10.49
CA SER A 80 -12.19 -0.40 -11.13
C SER A 80 -13.33 -0.23 -10.14
N GLU A 81 -13.32 -0.98 -9.02
CA GLU A 81 -14.45 -1.04 -8.10
C GLU A 81 -14.35 -0.01 -6.97
N LEU A 82 -13.13 0.27 -6.49
CA LEU A 82 -12.91 1.24 -5.41
C LEU A 82 -12.46 2.63 -5.92
N ASN A 83 -12.31 2.79 -7.24
CA ASN A 83 -11.90 4.01 -7.93
C ASN A 83 -10.57 4.62 -7.41
N VAL A 84 -9.63 3.77 -6.98
CA VAL A 84 -8.31 4.18 -6.50
C VAL A 84 -7.35 4.31 -7.71
N LYS A 85 -7.24 5.50 -8.29
CA LYS A 85 -6.43 5.76 -9.51
C LYS A 85 -4.91 5.63 -9.33
N ARG A 86 -4.42 5.68 -8.09
CA ARG A 86 -3.00 5.46 -7.73
C ARG A 86 -2.79 4.05 -7.15
N SER A 87 -3.60 3.08 -7.57
CA SER A 87 -3.63 1.72 -7.00
C SER A 87 -2.28 1.00 -7.03
N ALA A 88 -1.45 1.21 -8.05
CA ALA A 88 -0.12 0.61 -8.13
C ALA A 88 0.78 1.03 -6.96
N PHE A 89 0.82 2.33 -6.64
CA PHE A 89 1.55 2.85 -5.49
C PHE A 89 0.93 2.37 -4.18
N VAL A 90 -0.40 2.42 -4.06
CA VAL A 90 -1.10 1.98 -2.85
C VAL A 90 -0.83 0.51 -2.54
N CYS A 91 -0.84 -0.37 -3.55
CA CYS A 91 -0.46 -1.78 -3.35
C CYS A 91 1.00 -1.92 -2.90
N ALA A 92 1.91 -1.17 -3.51
CA ALA A 92 3.33 -1.23 -3.15
C ALA A 92 3.59 -0.74 -1.71
N LEU A 93 2.91 0.33 -1.29
CA LEU A 93 2.96 0.83 0.09
C LEU A 93 2.42 -0.20 1.08
N LEU A 94 1.24 -0.78 0.82
CA LEU A 94 0.66 -1.79 1.72
C LEU A 94 1.51 -3.05 1.82
N ALA A 95 2.22 -3.43 0.75
CA ALA A 95 3.14 -4.57 0.75
C ALA A 95 4.38 -4.38 1.64
N LEU A 96 4.62 -3.17 2.16
CA LEU A 96 5.65 -2.92 3.17
C LEU A 96 5.18 -3.23 4.60
N PHE A 97 3.87 -3.44 4.80
CA PHE A 97 3.36 -3.80 6.12
C PHE A 97 3.75 -5.25 6.47
N PRO A 98 4.17 -5.52 7.72
CA PRO A 98 4.77 -6.80 8.09
C PRO A 98 3.81 -8.00 7.99
N ASP A 99 2.51 -7.75 7.98
CA ASP A 99 1.45 -8.77 7.84
C ASP A 99 0.87 -8.84 6.43
N VAL A 100 1.43 -8.12 5.45
CA VAL A 100 0.93 -8.12 4.07
C VAL A 100 1.95 -8.82 3.18
N VAL A 101 1.49 -9.80 2.40
CA VAL A 101 2.33 -10.52 1.43
C VAL A 101 1.81 -10.34 0.01
N VAL A 102 2.73 -10.31 -0.95
CA VAL A 102 2.39 -10.29 -2.38
C VAL A 102 2.14 -11.72 -2.86
N ARG A 103 0.91 -12.04 -3.25
CA ARG A 103 0.51 -13.36 -3.75
C ARG A 103 0.64 -13.53 -5.25
N SER A 104 0.51 -12.44 -5.98
CA SER A 104 0.73 -12.41 -7.43
C SER A 104 1.27 -11.05 -7.84
N HIS A 105 2.11 -11.03 -8.87
CA HIS A 105 2.62 -9.80 -9.48
C HIS A 105 1.81 -9.38 -10.72
N ARG A 106 1.05 -10.29 -11.34
CA ARG A 106 0.28 -10.06 -12.58
C ARG A 106 -1.00 -10.91 -12.63
N PRO A 107 -2.19 -10.34 -12.34
CA PRO A 107 -2.37 -9.01 -11.72
C PRO A 107 -1.76 -8.98 -10.31
N VAL A 108 -1.46 -7.78 -9.80
CA VAL A 108 -0.99 -7.63 -8.42
C VAL A 108 -2.09 -8.04 -7.45
N VAL A 109 -1.78 -8.96 -6.54
CA VAL A 109 -2.67 -9.42 -5.46
C VAL A 109 -1.90 -9.42 -4.14
N LEU A 110 -2.47 -8.77 -3.14
CA LEU A 110 -1.99 -8.77 -1.75
C LEU A 110 -2.86 -9.68 -0.90
N GLU A 111 -2.25 -10.35 0.08
CA GLU A 111 -2.93 -11.12 1.12
C GLU A 111 -2.52 -10.60 2.49
N LEU A 112 -3.47 -10.53 3.41
CA LEU A 112 -3.22 -10.25 4.81
C LEU A 112 -2.98 -11.57 5.54
N LEU A 113 -1.79 -11.74 6.12
CA LEU A 113 -1.47 -12.85 6.99
C LEU A 113 -2.39 -12.79 8.20
N ARG A 114 -3.29 -13.75 8.32
CA ARG A 114 -4.00 -13.94 9.59
C ARG A 114 -2.99 -14.48 10.58
N THR A 115 -2.85 -13.82 11.72
CA THR A 115 -2.20 -14.43 12.87
C THR A 115 -3.01 -15.68 13.18
N SER A 116 -2.52 -16.85 12.76
CA SER A 116 -3.14 -18.11 13.12
C SER A 116 -3.15 -18.17 14.64
N ASP A 117 -4.34 -18.16 15.25
CA ASP A 117 -4.50 -18.61 16.62
C ASP A 117 -3.76 -19.93 16.74
N SER A 118 -2.83 -20.00 17.69
CA SER A 118 -2.00 -21.16 17.93
C SER A 118 -2.89 -22.41 17.92
N GLN A 119 -2.64 -23.31 16.97
CA GLN A 119 -3.11 -24.68 17.05
C GLN A 119 -2.61 -25.23 18.40
N THR A 120 -3.49 -25.25 19.39
CA THR A 120 -3.32 -26.09 20.56
C THR A 120 -3.41 -27.51 20.04
N LEU A 121 -2.25 -28.10 19.75
CA LEU A 121 -2.09 -29.53 19.56
C LEU A 121 -2.64 -30.20 20.84
N ARG A 122 -3.86 -30.72 20.77
CA ARG A 122 -4.33 -31.73 21.71
C ARG A 122 -3.49 -32.98 21.44
N VAL A 123 -2.46 -33.17 22.25
CA VAL A 123 -1.80 -34.45 22.41
C VAL A 123 -2.72 -35.32 23.26
N TRP A 124 -2.98 -36.52 22.74
CA TRP A 124 -3.82 -37.56 23.35
C TRP A 124 -3.18 -38.13 24.61
#